data_AF-A0A7W1LNL8-F1
#
_entry.id   AF-A0A7W1LNL8-F1
#
_cell.length_a   1.000
_cell.length_b   1.000
_cell.length_c   1.000
_cell.angle_alpha   90.00
_cell.angle_beta   90.00
_cell.angle_gamma   90.00
#
_symmetry.space_group_name_H-M   'P 1'
#
loop_
_entity.id
_entity.type
_entity.pdbx_description
1 polymer ?
#
loop_
_entity_poly.entity_id
_entity_poly.type
_entity_poly.pdbx_seq_one_letter_code
_entity_poly.pdbx_strand_id
1 'polypeptide(L)' 'DVISAADAVEGIDFPETEEAVNSYPIVALAAAPNPDAAQAWVAFILSDVAAGALEEAGFRSP' A
#
# COMPACT_ATOMS: atom_id res chain seq x y z
N ASP A 1 5.52 -3.07 8.00
CA ASP A 1 6.42 -3.98 7.26
C ASP A 1 7.69 -4.22 8.07
N VAL A 2 8.45 -5.29 7.78
CA VAL A 2 9.75 -5.58 8.40
C VAL A 2 10.69 -4.38 8.29
N ILE A 3 10.69 -3.65 7.17
CA ILE A 3 11.50 -2.44 6.97
C ILE A 3 11.16 -1.35 8.01
N SER A 4 9.86 -1.14 8.27
CA SER A 4 9.40 -0.15 9.25
C SER A 4 9.68 -0.56 10.70
N ALA A 5 9.93 -1.84 10.97
CA ALA A 5 10.11 -2.37 12.31
C ALA A 5 11.59 -2.40 12.74
N ALA A 6 12.50 -1.94 11.87
CA ALA A 6 13.94 -1.85 12.13
C ALA A 6 14.48 -3.18 12.71
N ASP A 7 15.32 -3.12 13.74
CA ASP A 7 15.99 -4.31 14.30
C ASP A 7 15.08 -5.12 15.25
N ALA A 8 13.80 -4.76 15.39
CA ALA A 8 12.89 -5.44 16.31
C ALA A 8 12.40 -6.79 15.77
N VAL A 9 12.54 -7.03 14.46
CA VAL A 9 12.07 -8.23 13.76
C VAL A 9 13.02 -8.62 12.63
N GLU A 10 13.20 -9.92 12.44
CA GLU A 10 13.96 -10.50 11.33
C GLU A 10 12.97 -10.90 10.22
N GLY A 11 13.20 -10.40 9.00
CA GLY A 11 12.50 -10.87 7.81
C GLY A 11 13.13 -12.15 7.29
N ILE A 12 12.33 -13.19 7.06
CA ILE A 12 12.78 -14.44 6.45
C ILE A 12 12.18 -14.53 5.06
N ASP A 13 13.03 -14.46 4.03
CA ASP A 13 12.61 -14.61 2.64
C ASP A 13 12.34 -16.09 2.34
N PHE A 14 11.19 -16.40 1.74
CA PHE A 14 10.89 -17.74 1.23
C PHE A 14 10.13 -17.66 -0.10
N PRO A 15 10.47 -18.50 -1.10
CA PRO A 15 9.98 -18.33 -2.47
C PRO A 15 8.45 -18.41 -2.61
N GLU A 16 7.75 -19.06 -1.69
CA GLU A 16 6.29 -19.15 -1.68
C GLU A 16 5.59 -17.81 -1.33
N THR A 17 6.29 -16.80 -0.78
CA THR A 17 5.70 -15.46 -0.53
C THR A 17 5.38 -14.70 -1.81
N GLU A 18 6.08 -15.01 -2.90
CA GLU A 18 5.84 -14.39 -4.21
C GLU A 18 4.49 -14.83 -4.79
N GLU A 19 4.00 -16.02 -4.42
CA GLU A 19 2.71 -16.56 -4.87
C GLU A 19 1.52 -16.07 -4.02
N ALA A 20 1.77 -15.67 -2.77
CA ALA A 20 0.78 -15.07 -1.88
C ALA A 20 0.59 -13.57 -2.18
N VAL A 21 0.16 -13.26 -3.40
CA VAL A 21 -0.16 -11.89 -3.81
C VAL A 21 -1.46 -11.45 -3.11
N ASN A 22 -1.32 -10.70 -2.02
CA ASN A 22 -2.45 -10.03 -1.40
C ASN A 22 -2.79 -8.78 -2.20
N SER A 23 -3.92 -8.78 -2.90
CA SER A 23 -4.47 -7.57 -3.51
C SER A 23 -5.18 -6.72 -2.44
N TYR A 24 -4.78 -5.45 -2.32
CA TYR A 24 -5.33 -4.50 -1.35
C TYR A 24 -6.02 -3.34 -2.06
N PRO A 25 -7.21 -3.56 -2.67
CA PRO A 25 -7.87 -2.54 -3.45
C PRO A 25 -8.26 -1.34 -2.59
N ILE A 26 -8.10 -0.14 -3.16
CA ILE A 26 -8.58 1.12 -2.58
C ILE A 26 -9.80 1.65 -3.33
N VAL A 27 -10.80 2.17 -2.61
CA VAL A 27 -12.01 2.72 -3.22
C VAL A 27 -12.57 3.89 -2.39
N ALA A 28 -13.14 4.87 -3.08
CA ALA A 28 -13.93 5.92 -2.44
C ALA A 28 -15.30 5.39 -2.02
N LEU A 29 -15.70 5.59 -0.76
CA LEU A 29 -17.01 5.15 -0.29
C LEU A 29 -18.14 5.96 -0.92
N ALA A 30 -19.22 5.30 -1.32
CA ALA A 30 -20.36 5.96 -1.95
C ALA A 30 -21.04 7.01 -1.05
N ALA A 31 -20.96 6.83 0.28
CA ALA A 31 -21.50 7.75 1.28
C ALA A 31 -20.41 8.61 1.93
N ALA A 32 -19.26 8.81 1.28
CA ALA A 32 -18.19 9.64 1.82
C ALA A 32 -18.72 11.07 2.07
N PRO A 33 -18.55 11.63 3.28
CA PRO A 33 -19.00 12.98 3.60
C PRO A 33 -18.26 14.06 2.79
N ASN A 34 -17.12 13.70 2.18
CA ASN A 34 -16.39 14.51 1.21
C ASN A 34 -16.00 13.64 0.00
N PRO A 35 -16.83 13.56 -1.05
CA PRO A 35 -16.59 12.68 -2.20
C PRO A 35 -15.40 13.14 -3.04
N ASP A 36 -15.21 14.45 -3.20
CA ASP A 36 -14.13 15.00 -4.04
C ASP A 36 -12.76 14.69 -3.43
N ALA A 37 -12.60 14.88 -2.12
CA ALA A 37 -11.37 14.52 -1.42
C ALA A 37 -11.12 13.01 -1.43
N ALA A 38 -12.16 12.19 -1.31
CA ALA A 38 -12.04 10.73 -1.39
C ALA A 38 -11.54 10.29 -2.78
N GLN A 39 -12.08 10.86 -3.86
CA GLN A 39 -11.61 10.58 -5.22
C GLN A 39 -10.18 11.06 -5.44
N ALA A 40 -9.85 12.28 -4.99
CA ALA A 40 -8.49 12.82 -5.08
C ALA A 40 -7.48 11.94 -4.33
N TRP A 41 -7.86 11.39 -3.18
CA TRP A 41 -7.03 10.49 -2.41
C TRP A 41 -6.78 9.16 -3.12
N VAL A 42 -7.83 8.53 -3.68
CA VAL A 42 -7.69 7.31 -4.48
C VAL A 42 -6.75 7.57 -5.67
N ALA A 43 -6.94 8.68 -6.39
CA ALA A 43 -6.09 9.05 -7.51
C ALA A 43 -4.62 9.27 -7.08
N PHE A 44 -4.40 9.89 -5.93
CA PHE A 44 -3.06 10.10 -5.38
C PHE A 44 -2.37 8.77 -5.05
N ILE A 45 -3.05 7.86 -4.34
CA ILE A 45 -2.50 6.55 -3.97
C ILE A 45 -2.13 5.72 -5.21
N LEU A 46 -2.83 5.89 -6.33
CA LEU A 46 -2.53 5.19 -7.59
C LEU A 46 -1.49 5.92 -8.47
N SER A 47 -0.88 7.01 -8.00
CA SER A 47 0.14 7.76 -8.75
C SER A 47 1.56 7.22 -8.49
N ASP A 48 2.48 7.51 -9.41
CA ASP A 48 3.91 7.14 -9.27
C ASP A 48 4.55 7.69 -7.99
N VAL A 49 4.10 8.87 -7.55
CA VAL A 49 4.61 9.52 -6.32
C VAL A 49 4.24 8.69 -5.09
N ALA A 50 2.99 8.23 -5.01
CA ALA A 50 2.56 7.40 -3.89
C ALA A 50 3.14 5.98 -3.99
N ALA A 51 3.28 5.43 -5.20
CA ALA A 51 3.93 4.14 -5.41
C ALA A 51 5.36 4.13 -4.85
N GLY A 52 6.16 5.16 -5.15
CA GLY A 52 7.51 5.27 -4.61
C GLY A 52 7.55 5.38 -3.08
N ALA A 53 6.63 6.14 -2.48
CA ALA A 53 6.52 6.25 -1.03
C ALA A 53 6.09 4.93 -0.36
N LEU A 54 5.21 4.16 -1.00
CA LEU A 54 4.78 2.84 -0.55
C LEU A 54 5.94 1.85 -0.61
N GLU A 55 6.70 1.82 -1.71
CA GLU A 55 7.86 0.96 -1.89
C GLU A 55 8.95 1.25 -0.84
N GLU A 56 9.27 2.51 -0.58
CA GLU A 56 10.23 2.91 0.47
C GLU A 56 9.79 2.42 1.86
N ALA A 57 8.48 2.37 2.11
CA ALA A 57 7.90 1.87 3.34
C ALA A 57 7.73 0.33 3.38
N GLY A 58 8.12 -0.39 2.32
CA GLY A 58 8.01 -1.85 2.22
C GLY A 58 6.66 -2.38 1.74
N PHE A 59 5.88 -1.55 1.05
CA PHE A 59 4.59 -1.92 0.49
C PHE A 59 4.63 -1.97 -1.04
N ARG A 60 3.79 -2.81 -1.63
CA ARG A 60 3.48 -2.78 -3.07
C ARG A 60 2.31 -1.85 -3.33
N SER A 61 2.19 -1.40 -4.57
CA SER A 61 0.99 -0.68 -5.02
C SER A 61 -0.28 -1.55 -4.89
N PRO A 62 -1.45 -0.93 -4.63
CA PRO A 62 -2.75 -1.59 -4.48
C PRO A 62 -3.16 -2.56 -5.60
#